data_AF-A0A182P820-F1
#
_entry.id   AF-A0A182P820-F1
#
_cell.length_a   1.000
_cell.length_b   1.000
_cell.length_c   1.000
_cell.angle_alpha   90.00
_cell.angle_beta   90.00
_cell.angle_gamma   90.00
#
_symmetry.space_group_name_H-M   'P 1'
#
loop_
_entity.id
_entity.type
_entity.pdbx_description
1 polymer ?
#
loop_
_entity_poly.entity_id
_entity_poly.type
_entity_poly.pdbx_seq_one_letter_code
_entity_poly.pdbx_strand_id
1 'polypeptide(L)'
;MEGTVRDDDGENEGEDPPTPSCMDYIMHFVTLFWKIIFAFIPPTDMSGGYLCFVVSIFCIGVVTAIIGDVASHFGCTLGIKDSVTAIIFVALGTSIPDTFASKVAAIQDKYADASVGNVTGSNAVNVFLGIGVAWTIAACYHSFHGRSFDVEPGTLAFSVTLFCTEAFIAIIVLMIRRSPRIGGELGGPKKAKIVTSIFFFSLWIVYLLISSLEAYGIIKGF
;
A
#
# COMPACT_ATOMS: atom_id res chain seq x y z
N MET A 1 32.48 -42.85 -15.42
CA MET A 1 33.32 -41.63 -15.30
C MET A 1 32.36 -40.53 -14.89
N GLU A 2 32.05 -40.51 -13.60
CA GLU A 2 31.17 -39.52 -12.96
C GLU A 2 31.83 -38.15 -13.02
N GLY A 3 31.14 -37.19 -13.65
CA GLY A 3 31.51 -35.79 -13.61
C GLY A 3 30.93 -35.17 -12.35
N THR A 4 31.75 -35.07 -11.31
CA THR A 4 31.51 -34.20 -10.16
C THR A 4 31.46 -32.75 -10.63
N VAL A 5 30.26 -32.16 -10.61
CA VAL A 5 30.07 -30.71 -10.56
C VAL A 5 30.68 -30.27 -9.23
N ARG A 6 31.69 -29.39 -9.30
CA ARG A 6 32.18 -28.67 -8.12
C ARG A 6 31.16 -27.60 -7.79
N ASP A 7 30.53 -27.73 -6.62
CA ASP A 7 29.79 -26.66 -5.98
C ASP A 7 30.77 -25.51 -5.70
N ASP A 8 30.52 -24.36 -6.33
CA ASP A 8 31.18 -23.09 -6.06
C ASP A 8 30.40 -22.39 -4.93
N ASP A 9 30.37 -23.03 -3.76
CA ASP A 9 29.93 -22.41 -2.52
C ASP A 9 31.13 -21.62 -1.97
N GLY A 10 31.37 -20.47 -2.59
CA GLY A 10 32.24 -19.43 -2.06
C GLY A 10 31.60 -18.81 -0.83
N GLU A 11 31.77 -19.47 0.32
CA GLU A 11 31.54 -18.94 1.66
C GLU A 11 32.24 -17.59 1.81
N ASN A 12 31.47 -16.50 1.72
CA ASN A 12 31.88 -15.17 2.13
C ASN A 12 31.76 -15.08 3.67
N GLU A 13 32.49 -15.94 4.38
CA GLU A 13 32.65 -15.88 5.83
C GLU A 13 33.79 -14.92 6.14
N GLY A 14 33.48 -13.65 6.44
CA GLY A 14 34.53 -12.73 6.90
C GLY A 14 34.22 -11.24 7.00
N GLU A 15 33.03 -10.74 6.65
CA GLU A 15 32.67 -9.35 6.99
C GLU A 15 31.96 -9.32 8.34
N ASP A 16 32.63 -8.78 9.36
CA ASP A 16 31.97 -8.38 10.61
C ASP A 16 30.73 -7.54 10.26
N PRO A 17 29.56 -7.81 10.86
CA PRO A 17 28.36 -7.05 10.56
C PRO A 17 28.64 -5.56 10.82
N PRO A 18 28.23 -4.66 9.91
CA PRO A 18 28.54 -3.25 10.02
C PRO A 18 28.09 -2.72 11.39
N THR A 19 28.98 -2.01 12.10
CA THR A 19 28.68 -1.45 13.41
C THR A 19 27.42 -0.57 13.30
N PRO A 20 26.39 -0.80 14.13
CA PRO A 20 25.11 -0.11 13.97
C PRO A 20 25.26 1.41 14.11
N SER A 21 24.65 2.14 13.19
CA SER A 21 24.57 3.59 13.21
C SER A 21 23.67 4.08 14.35
N CYS A 22 23.84 5.33 14.78
CA CYS A 22 22.92 5.98 15.73
C CYS A 22 21.46 5.90 15.27
N MET A 23 21.23 6.00 13.96
CA MET A 23 19.89 5.84 13.38
C MET A 23 19.36 4.40 13.51
N ASP A 24 20.23 3.39 13.45
CA ASP A 24 19.82 2.00 13.63
C ASP A 24 19.37 1.73 15.07
N TYR A 25 20.03 2.34 16.04
CA TYR A 25 19.61 2.28 17.44
C TYR A 25 18.26 2.96 17.66
N ILE A 26 18.05 4.17 17.13
CA ILE A 26 16.76 4.87 17.23
C ILE A 26 15.65 4.02 16.59
N MET A 27 15.88 3.51 15.38
CA MET A 27 14.93 2.64 14.69
C MET A 27 14.67 1.35 15.47
N HIS A 28 15.70 0.77 16.11
CA HIS A 28 15.54 -0.39 16.96
C HIS A 28 14.60 -0.11 18.14
N PHE A 29 14.79 1.00 18.86
CA PHE A 29 13.92 1.36 19.99
C PHE A 29 12.49 1.67 19.54
N VAL A 30 12.32 2.41 18.45
CA VAL A 30 10.99 2.75 17.90
C VAL A 30 10.24 1.48 17.45
N THR A 31 10.95 0.51 16.88
CA THR A 31 10.36 -0.75 16.39
C THR A 31 10.28 -1.84 17.45
N LEU A 32 10.86 -1.65 18.64
CA LEU A 32 10.94 -2.68 19.68
C LEU A 32 9.56 -3.18 20.09
N PHE A 33 8.61 -2.25 20.25
CA PHE A 33 7.21 -2.58 20.53
C PHE A 33 6.63 -3.54 19.49
N TRP A 34 6.81 -3.23 18.20
CA TRP A 34 6.34 -4.06 17.09
C TRP A 34 7.08 -5.40 17.02
N LYS A 35 8.39 -5.42 17.28
CA LYS A 35 9.18 -6.66 17.33
C LYS A 35 8.68 -7.61 18.41
N ILE A 36 8.29 -7.11 19.58
CA ILE A 36 7.74 -7.93 20.66
C ILE A 36 6.39 -8.52 20.26
N ILE A 37 5.50 -7.70 19.67
CA ILE A 37 4.19 -8.17 19.21
C ILE A 37 4.33 -9.24 18.12
N PHE A 38 5.26 -9.05 17.18
CA PHE A 38 5.46 -9.98 16.08
C PHE A 38 6.43 -11.14 16.41
N ALA A 39 7.08 -11.13 17.57
CA ALA A 39 7.89 -12.26 18.04
C ALA A 39 7.07 -13.54 18.30
N PHE A 40 5.75 -13.40 18.45
CA PHE A 40 4.83 -14.53 18.57
C PHE A 40 4.49 -15.18 17.22
N ILE A 41 4.93 -14.61 16.10
CA ILE A 41 4.78 -15.23 14.78
C ILE A 41 5.77 -16.40 14.70
N PRO A 42 5.32 -17.62 14.35
CA PRO A 42 6.18 -18.78 14.27
C PRO A 42 7.24 -18.58 13.18
N PRO A 43 8.43 -19.18 13.35
CA PRO A 43 9.53 -19.01 12.42
C PRO A 43 9.22 -19.67 11.06
N THR A 44 9.88 -19.17 10.01
CA THR A 44 9.61 -19.50 8.60
C THR A 44 10.07 -20.90 8.19
N ASP A 45 10.91 -21.54 8.99
CA ASP A 45 11.41 -22.91 8.84
C ASP A 45 10.38 -23.98 9.26
N MET A 46 9.39 -23.62 10.08
CA MET A 46 8.34 -24.53 10.50
C MET A 46 7.29 -24.75 9.40
N SER A 47 6.94 -26.03 9.15
CA SER A 47 5.87 -26.44 8.23
C SER A 47 5.97 -25.81 6.83
N GLY A 48 7.19 -25.67 6.30
CA GLY A 48 7.43 -25.09 4.98
C GLY A 48 7.01 -23.63 4.85
N GLY A 49 6.93 -22.89 5.97
CA GLY A 49 6.56 -21.47 6.01
C GLY A 49 5.06 -21.18 6.02
N TYR A 50 4.20 -22.17 5.77
CA TYR A 50 2.75 -21.98 5.76
C TYR A 50 2.19 -21.54 7.11
N LEU A 51 2.74 -22.07 8.21
CA LEU A 51 2.31 -21.70 9.56
C LEU A 51 2.63 -20.23 9.85
N CYS A 52 3.85 -19.80 9.54
CA CYS A 52 4.28 -18.41 9.63
C CYS A 52 3.37 -17.49 8.79
N PHE A 53 3.06 -17.88 7.56
CA PHE A 53 2.20 -17.12 6.65
C PHE A 53 0.79 -16.89 7.20
N VAL A 54 0.10 -17.96 7.63
CA VAL A 54 -1.28 -17.88 8.12
C VAL A 54 -1.37 -17.06 9.42
N VAL A 55 -0.46 -17.30 10.36
CA VAL A 55 -0.43 -16.56 11.63
C VAL A 55 -0.10 -15.08 11.38
N SER A 56 0.84 -14.78 10.48
CA SER A 56 1.17 -13.40 10.11
C SER A 56 -0.02 -12.65 9.52
N ILE A 57 -0.76 -13.27 8.58
CA ILE A 57 -1.96 -12.68 7.98
C ILE A 57 -3.01 -12.38 9.05
N PHE A 58 -3.22 -13.31 9.99
CA PHE A 58 -4.16 -13.08 11.09
C PHE A 58 -3.73 -11.92 11.99
N CYS A 59 -2.47 -11.89 12.42
CA CYS A 59 -1.93 -10.80 13.25
C CYS A 59 -2.02 -9.44 12.55
N ILE A 60 -1.67 -9.37 11.27
CA ILE A 60 -1.79 -8.15 10.47
C ILE A 60 -3.27 -7.73 10.41
N GLY A 61 -4.20 -8.66 10.16
CA GLY A 61 -5.63 -8.37 10.16
C GLY A 61 -6.14 -7.76 11.46
N VAL A 62 -5.72 -8.31 12.61
CA VAL A 62 -6.07 -7.76 13.94
C VAL A 62 -5.50 -6.36 14.13
N VAL A 63 -4.22 -6.16 13.81
CA VAL A 63 -3.56 -4.85 13.94
C VAL A 63 -4.21 -3.82 13.02
N THR A 64 -4.54 -4.18 11.78
CA THR A 64 -5.23 -3.30 10.83
C THR A 64 -6.62 -2.90 11.35
N ALA A 65 -7.38 -3.82 11.94
CA ALA A 65 -8.67 -3.50 12.54
C ALA A 65 -8.53 -2.47 13.69
N ILE A 66 -7.57 -2.68 14.59
CA ILE A 66 -7.30 -1.76 15.70
C ILE A 66 -6.87 -0.38 15.18
N ILE A 67 -6.00 -0.33 14.17
CA ILE A 67 -5.56 0.94 13.56
C ILE A 67 -6.75 1.68 12.94
N GLY A 68 -7.66 0.97 12.28
CA GLY A 68 -8.89 1.56 11.72
C GLY A 68 -9.77 2.22 12.79
N ASP A 69 -10.02 1.50 13.89
CA ASP A 69 -10.83 2.02 15.00
C ASP A 69 -10.16 3.22 15.68
N VAL A 70 -8.85 3.14 15.95
CA VAL A 70 -8.08 4.24 16.53
C VAL A 70 -8.07 5.44 15.60
N ALA A 71 -7.94 5.24 14.28
CA ALA A 71 -7.99 6.33 13.31
C ALA A 71 -9.35 7.03 13.32
N SER A 72 -10.46 6.29 13.32
CA SER A 72 -11.81 6.89 13.40
C SER A 72 -12.02 7.65 14.72
N HIS A 73 -11.63 7.09 15.86
CA HIS A 73 -11.69 7.79 17.14
C HIS A 73 -10.82 9.05 17.17
N PHE A 74 -9.63 9.00 16.59
CA PHE A 74 -8.76 10.15 16.44
C PHE A 74 -9.40 11.23 15.54
N GLY A 75 -9.99 10.83 14.42
CA GLY A 75 -10.77 11.72 13.56
C GLY A 75 -11.91 12.41 14.32
N CYS A 76 -12.68 11.65 15.09
CA CYS A 76 -13.77 12.17 15.91
C CYS A 76 -13.30 13.18 16.96
N THR A 77 -12.16 12.95 17.62
CA THR A 77 -11.63 13.89 18.63
C THR A 77 -11.11 15.20 18.02
N LEU A 78 -10.62 15.16 16.78
CA LEU A 78 -10.19 16.34 16.02
C LEU A 78 -11.32 17.03 15.24
N GLY A 79 -12.53 16.47 15.22
CA GLY A 79 -13.63 16.98 14.39
C GLY A 79 -13.45 16.73 12.89
N ILE A 80 -12.66 15.72 12.53
CA ILE A 80 -12.43 15.31 11.15
C ILE A 80 -13.48 14.26 10.75
N LYS A 81 -14.13 14.46 9.60
CA LYS A 81 -15.11 13.49 9.08
C LYS A 81 -14.45 12.14 8.80
N ASP A 82 -15.14 11.05 9.09
CA ASP A 82 -14.61 9.68 8.91
C ASP A 82 -14.13 9.41 7.47
N SER A 83 -14.84 9.93 6.46
CA SER A 83 -14.42 9.81 5.06
C SER A 83 -13.07 10.47 4.78
N VAL A 84 -12.82 11.65 5.37
CA VAL A 84 -11.56 12.39 5.24
C VAL A 84 -10.44 11.69 6.01
N THR A 85 -10.74 11.20 7.22
CA THR A 85 -9.82 10.39 8.02
C THR A 85 -9.37 9.13 7.28
N ALA A 86 -10.31 8.44 6.60
CA ALA A 86 -10.02 7.24 5.83
C ALA A 86 -9.09 7.51 4.64
N ILE A 87 -9.39 8.52 3.81
CA ILE A 87 -8.56 8.83 2.62
C ILE A 87 -7.20 9.44 2.96
N ILE A 88 -7.04 10.09 4.12
CA ILE A 88 -5.78 10.71 4.54
C ILE A 88 -4.92 9.76 5.37
N PHE A 89 -5.46 9.17 6.44
CA PHE A 89 -4.64 8.42 7.40
C PHE A 89 -4.59 6.93 7.06
N VAL A 90 -5.75 6.31 6.84
CA VAL A 90 -5.82 4.85 6.61
C VAL A 90 -5.26 4.49 5.24
N ALA A 91 -5.67 5.19 4.19
CA ALA A 91 -5.20 4.95 2.83
C ALA A 91 -3.69 5.24 2.66
N LEU A 92 -3.19 6.30 3.30
CA LEU A 92 -1.76 6.61 3.29
C LEU A 92 -0.93 5.58 4.05
N GLY A 93 -1.42 5.14 5.22
CA GLY A 93 -0.74 4.15 6.06
C GLY A 93 -0.52 2.81 5.37
N THR A 94 -1.43 2.42 4.47
CA THR A 94 -1.30 1.20 3.64
C THR A 94 -0.47 1.44 2.37
N SER A 95 -0.71 2.57 1.69
CA SER A 95 -0.10 2.84 0.38
C SER A 95 1.38 3.22 0.43
N ILE A 96 1.87 3.83 1.52
CA ILE A 96 3.29 4.21 1.64
C ILE A 96 4.21 2.98 1.68
N PRO A 97 3.98 1.98 2.56
CA PRO A 97 4.74 0.73 2.54
C PRO A 97 4.71 0.04 1.17
N ASP A 98 3.53 -0.06 0.55
CA ASP A 98 3.37 -0.64 -0.79
C ASP A 98 4.19 0.12 -1.84
N THR A 99 4.23 1.45 -1.76
CA THR A 99 5.03 2.29 -2.67
C THR A 99 6.52 2.02 -2.49
N PHE A 100 6.99 1.87 -1.25
CA PHE A 100 8.39 1.55 -0.97
C PHE A 100 8.76 0.14 -1.45
N ALA A 101 7.92 -0.87 -1.19
CA ALA A 101 8.10 -2.22 -1.70
C ALA A 101 8.17 -2.24 -3.23
N SER A 102 7.22 -1.57 -3.90
CA SER A 102 7.17 -1.45 -5.36
C SER A 102 8.40 -0.74 -5.92
N LYS A 103 8.87 0.32 -5.26
CA LYS A 103 10.10 1.05 -5.64
C LYS A 103 11.33 0.15 -5.52
N VAL A 104 11.45 -0.60 -4.42
CA VAL A 104 12.59 -1.52 -4.21
C VAL A 104 12.58 -2.60 -5.27
N ALA A 105 11.42 -3.23 -5.52
CA ALA A 105 11.24 -4.22 -6.58
C ALA A 105 11.62 -3.66 -7.97
N ALA A 106 11.20 -2.43 -8.30
CA ALA A 106 11.55 -1.80 -9.58
C ALA A 106 13.04 -1.46 -9.74
N ILE A 107 13.78 -1.25 -8.64
CA ILE A 107 15.22 -0.97 -8.68
C ILE A 107 16.02 -2.27 -8.81
N GLN A 108 15.53 -3.35 -8.19
CA GLN A 108 16.22 -4.64 -8.14
C GLN A 108 15.91 -5.52 -9.36
N ASP A 109 14.75 -5.35 -9.98
CA ASP A 109 14.33 -6.10 -11.17
C ASP A 109 14.62 -5.31 -12.45
N LYS A 110 15.30 -5.96 -13.41
CA LYS A 110 15.64 -5.39 -14.71
C LYS A 110 14.43 -4.95 -15.52
N TYR A 111 13.31 -5.67 -15.39
CA TYR A 111 12.07 -5.40 -16.14
C TYR A 111 10.97 -4.79 -15.27
N ALA A 112 11.21 -4.67 -13.96
CA ALA A 112 10.26 -4.20 -12.96
C ALA A 112 8.93 -4.98 -12.95
N ASP A 113 8.92 -6.23 -13.42
CA ASP A 113 7.75 -7.10 -13.43
C ASP A 113 7.26 -7.35 -12.00
N ALA A 114 8.19 -7.55 -11.06
CA ALA A 114 7.87 -7.67 -9.64
C ALA A 114 7.18 -6.42 -9.07
N SER A 115 7.55 -5.22 -9.55
CA SER A 115 6.92 -3.96 -9.13
C SER A 115 5.48 -3.88 -9.62
N VAL A 116 5.24 -4.24 -10.89
CA VAL A 116 3.89 -4.28 -11.47
C VAL A 116 3.01 -5.27 -10.73
N GLY A 117 3.54 -6.48 -10.45
CA GLY A 117 2.85 -7.49 -9.65
C GLY A 117 2.44 -6.97 -8.28
N ASN A 118 3.33 -6.27 -7.57
CA ASN A 118 3.04 -5.69 -6.27
C ASN A 118 1.94 -4.61 -6.35
N VAL A 119 2.10 -3.62 -7.23
CA VAL A 119 1.12 -2.51 -7.37
C VAL A 119 -0.25 -3.02 -7.78
N THR A 120 -0.32 -3.91 -8.77
CA THR A 120 -1.60 -4.48 -9.24
C THR A 120 -2.21 -5.42 -8.21
N GLY A 121 -1.39 -6.25 -7.55
CA GLY A 121 -1.82 -7.19 -6.52
C GLY A 121 -2.42 -6.50 -5.30
N SER A 122 -1.70 -5.55 -4.69
CA SER A 122 -2.16 -4.84 -3.49
C SER A 122 -3.48 -4.10 -3.74
N ASN A 123 -3.63 -3.43 -4.89
CA ASN A 123 -4.88 -2.74 -5.25
C ASN A 123 -6.03 -3.72 -5.52
N ALA A 124 -5.77 -4.84 -6.20
CA ALA A 124 -6.78 -5.87 -6.45
C ALA A 124 -7.28 -6.48 -5.13
N VAL A 125 -6.38 -6.76 -4.19
CA VAL A 125 -6.73 -7.25 -2.85
C VAL A 125 -7.60 -6.23 -2.11
N ASN A 126 -7.26 -4.94 -2.13
CA ASN A 126 -8.05 -3.90 -1.46
C ASN A 126 -9.49 -3.81 -1.99
N VAL A 127 -9.66 -3.85 -3.32
CA VAL A 127 -10.98 -3.71 -3.94
C VAL A 127 -11.78 -5.02 -3.84
N PHE A 128 -11.20 -6.15 -4.24
CA PHE A 128 -11.94 -7.41 -4.31
C PHE A 128 -12.06 -8.12 -2.96
N LEU A 129 -10.97 -8.21 -2.20
CA LEU A 129 -10.99 -8.87 -0.90
C LEU A 129 -11.40 -7.92 0.22
N GLY A 130 -10.89 -6.68 0.22
CA GLY A 130 -11.25 -5.69 1.23
C GLY A 130 -12.72 -5.31 1.16
N ILE A 131 -13.16 -4.72 0.05
CA ILE A 131 -14.54 -4.24 -0.12
C ILE A 131 -15.46 -5.37 -0.59
N GLY A 132 -15.06 -6.12 -1.61
CA GLY A 132 -15.93 -7.11 -2.27
C GLY A 132 -16.37 -8.26 -1.36
N VAL A 133 -15.45 -8.86 -0.61
CA VAL A 133 -15.79 -9.95 0.33
C VAL A 133 -16.62 -9.42 1.51
N ALA A 134 -16.25 -8.28 2.09
CA ALA A 134 -17.00 -7.68 3.18
C ALA A 134 -18.45 -7.37 2.78
N TRP A 135 -18.65 -6.76 1.60
CA TRP A 135 -19.99 -6.52 1.05
C TRP A 135 -20.74 -7.83 0.85
N THR A 136 -20.12 -8.83 0.22
CA THR A 136 -20.76 -10.12 -0.05
C THR A 136 -21.25 -10.78 1.23
N ILE A 137 -20.42 -10.80 2.28
CA ILE A 137 -20.80 -11.35 3.59
C ILE A 137 -22.00 -10.59 4.17
N ALA A 138 -21.98 -9.25 4.15
CA ALA A 138 -23.06 -8.41 4.68
C ALA A 138 -24.38 -8.61 3.90
N ALA A 139 -24.30 -8.66 2.57
CA ALA A 139 -25.45 -8.89 1.70
C ALA A 139 -26.05 -10.29 1.92
N CYS A 140 -25.23 -11.33 2.01
CA CYS A 140 -25.69 -12.67 2.36
C CYS A 140 -26.38 -12.70 3.72
N TYR A 141 -25.76 -12.11 4.74
CA TYR A 141 -26.33 -12.05 6.10
C TYR A 141 -27.70 -11.37 6.12
N HIS A 142 -27.86 -10.22 5.46
CA HIS A 142 -29.14 -9.52 5.34
C HIS A 142 -30.18 -10.34 4.56
N SER A 143 -29.76 -10.98 3.47
CA SER A 143 -30.64 -11.85 2.67
C SER A 143 -31.19 -13.02 3.47
N PHE A 144 -30.36 -13.68 4.29
CA PHE A 144 -30.80 -14.76 5.17
C PHE A 144 -31.82 -14.31 6.23
N HIS A 145 -31.80 -13.03 6.62
CA HIS A 145 -32.75 -12.45 7.58
C HIS A 145 -33.94 -11.74 6.90
N GLY A 146 -34.10 -11.88 5.58
CA GLY A 146 -35.19 -11.27 4.81
C GLY A 146 -35.14 -9.74 4.78
N ARG A 147 -33.96 -9.13 4.96
CA ARG A 147 -33.74 -7.67 4.91
C ARG A 147 -33.03 -7.27 3.62
N SER A 148 -33.29 -6.07 3.12
CA SER A 148 -32.42 -5.45 2.11
C SER A 148 -31.11 -4.98 2.76
N PHE A 149 -30.04 -4.97 1.97
CA PHE A 149 -28.75 -4.40 2.35
C PHE A 149 -28.52 -3.15 1.50
N ASP A 150 -28.97 -2.02 2.01
CA ASP A 150 -28.87 -0.72 1.35
C ASP A 150 -27.67 0.04 1.91
N VAL A 151 -26.76 0.47 1.05
CA VAL A 151 -25.54 1.20 1.42
C VAL A 151 -25.58 2.58 0.78
N GLU A 152 -25.53 3.62 1.61
CA GLU A 152 -25.45 5.00 1.12
C GLU A 152 -24.04 5.27 0.56
N PRO A 153 -23.91 5.70 -0.71
CA PRO A 153 -22.60 5.93 -1.33
C PRO A 153 -21.87 7.16 -0.78
N GLY A 154 -22.57 8.08 -0.12
CA GLY A 154 -21.98 9.31 0.44
C GLY A 154 -21.13 10.07 -0.58
N THR A 155 -19.91 10.45 -0.18
CA THR A 155 -18.94 11.20 -0.99
C THR A 155 -18.16 10.31 -1.98
N LEU A 156 -18.41 9.00 -2.00
CA LEU A 156 -17.61 8.03 -2.74
C LEU A 156 -17.66 8.27 -4.25
N ALA A 157 -18.85 8.53 -4.80
CA ALA A 157 -19.02 8.73 -6.23
C ALA A 157 -18.19 9.92 -6.75
N PHE A 158 -18.18 11.01 -5.98
CA PHE A 158 -17.38 12.19 -6.28
C PHE A 158 -15.87 11.89 -6.22
N SER A 159 -15.40 11.31 -5.12
CA SER A 159 -13.98 10.97 -4.94
C SER A 159 -13.48 9.98 -5.98
N VAL A 160 -14.27 8.96 -6.34
CA VAL A 160 -13.90 7.98 -7.38
C VAL A 160 -13.80 8.65 -8.74
N THR A 161 -14.73 9.55 -9.09
CA THR A 161 -14.68 10.25 -10.37
C THR A 161 -13.48 11.18 -10.47
N LEU A 162 -13.16 11.90 -9.38
CA LEU A 162 -11.98 12.74 -9.30
C LEU A 162 -10.71 11.90 -9.47
N PHE A 163 -10.60 10.78 -8.74
CA PHE A 163 -9.49 9.84 -8.87
C PHE A 163 -9.34 9.32 -10.30
N CYS A 164 -10.41 8.89 -10.96
CA CYS A 164 -10.38 8.42 -12.34
C CYS A 164 -9.90 9.51 -13.33
N THR A 165 -10.31 10.76 -13.10
CA THR A 165 -9.89 11.90 -13.93
C THR A 165 -8.39 12.17 -13.77
N GLU A 166 -7.88 12.18 -12.54
CA GLU A 166 -6.46 12.35 -12.27
C GLU A 166 -5.63 11.16 -12.74
N ALA A 167 -6.13 9.93 -12.60
CA ALA A 167 -5.51 8.73 -13.12
C ALA A 167 -5.37 8.79 -14.64
N PHE A 168 -6.40 9.28 -15.35
CA PHE A 168 -6.33 9.48 -16.80
C PHE A 168 -5.23 10.49 -17.17
N ILE A 169 -5.13 11.61 -16.47
CA ILE A 169 -4.05 12.58 -16.65
C ILE A 169 -2.69 11.94 -16.36
N ALA A 170 -2.56 11.16 -15.29
CA ALA A 170 -1.33 10.47 -14.92
C ALA A 170 -0.90 9.47 -16.01
N ILE A 171 -1.84 8.69 -16.56
CA ILE A 171 -1.58 7.75 -17.66
C ILE A 171 -1.09 8.51 -18.89
N ILE A 172 -1.71 9.63 -19.27
CA ILE A 172 -1.25 10.44 -20.41
C ILE A 172 0.19 10.91 -20.18
N VAL A 173 0.50 11.42 -19.00
CA VAL A 173 1.87 11.86 -18.66
C VAL A 173 2.85 10.69 -18.72
N LEU A 174 2.49 9.51 -18.20
CA LEU A 174 3.32 8.31 -18.29
C LEU A 174 3.53 7.86 -19.75
N MET A 175 2.50 7.90 -20.59
CA MET A 175 2.61 7.60 -22.02
C MET A 175 3.54 8.58 -22.75
N ILE A 176 3.46 9.87 -22.43
CA ILE A 176 4.39 10.88 -22.96
C ILE A 176 5.82 10.57 -22.50
N ARG A 177 6.02 10.26 -21.21
CA ARG A 177 7.35 9.88 -20.68
C ARG A 177 7.92 8.63 -21.33
N ARG A 178 7.06 7.67 -21.69
CA ARG A 178 7.43 6.44 -22.37
C ARG A 178 7.87 6.67 -23.82
N SER A 179 7.49 7.81 -24.42
CA SER A 179 7.88 8.15 -25.79
C SER A 179 9.39 8.04 -26.00
N PRO A 180 9.86 7.55 -27.17
CA PRO A 180 11.28 7.43 -27.49
C PRO A 180 12.08 8.74 -27.35
N ARG A 181 11.41 9.89 -27.41
CA ARG A 181 12.03 11.21 -27.23
C ARG A 181 12.51 11.47 -25.80
N ILE A 182 11.87 10.87 -24.80
CA ILE A 182 12.18 11.04 -23.38
C ILE A 182 12.88 9.79 -22.82
N GLY A 183 12.52 8.59 -23.31
CA GLY A 183 13.14 7.33 -22.89
C GLY A 183 12.88 6.98 -21.43
N GLY A 184 11.66 7.24 -20.94
CA GLY A 184 11.30 7.16 -19.52
C GLY A 184 10.79 5.80 -19.01
N GLU A 185 11.05 4.68 -19.69
CA GLU A 185 10.45 3.37 -19.37
C GLU A 185 10.77 2.88 -17.95
N LEU A 186 12.03 3.03 -17.49
CA LEU A 186 12.50 2.60 -16.16
C LEU A 186 13.24 3.76 -15.45
N GLY A 187 12.50 4.80 -15.11
CA GLY A 187 13.02 5.96 -14.37
C GLY A 187 13.52 7.09 -15.26
N GLY A 188 14.14 6.80 -16.42
CA GLY A 188 14.53 7.79 -17.42
C GLY A 188 15.47 8.90 -16.89
N PRO A 189 15.56 10.04 -17.60
CA PRO A 189 16.40 11.17 -17.19
C PRO A 189 16.00 11.74 -15.82
N LYS A 190 16.98 12.01 -14.94
CA LYS A 190 16.73 12.50 -13.56
C LYS A 190 15.81 13.72 -13.49
N LYS A 191 16.00 14.71 -14.38
CA LYS A 191 15.16 15.92 -14.43
C LYS A 191 13.71 15.59 -14.75
N ALA A 192 13.47 14.79 -15.79
CA ALA A 192 12.12 14.38 -16.20
C ALA A 192 11.43 13.57 -15.09
N LYS A 193 12.16 12.63 -14.46
CA LYS A 193 11.68 11.86 -13.31
C LYS A 193 11.20 12.79 -12.19
N ILE A 194 12.05 13.70 -11.71
CA ILE A 194 11.74 14.60 -10.60
C ILE A 194 10.53 15.46 -10.91
N VAL A 195 10.49 16.10 -12.09
CA VAL A 195 9.37 16.95 -12.51
C VAL A 195 8.05 16.16 -12.50
N THR A 196 8.05 14.96 -13.06
CA THR A 196 6.83 14.14 -13.13
C THR A 196 6.41 13.58 -11.77
N SER A 197 7.37 13.25 -10.89
CA SER A 197 7.08 12.86 -9.51
C SER A 197 6.47 14.01 -8.70
N ILE A 198 6.97 15.24 -8.84
CA ILE A 198 6.39 16.44 -8.21
C ILE A 198 4.97 16.66 -8.72
N PHE A 199 4.76 16.53 -10.04
CA PHE A 199 3.44 16.67 -10.63
C PHE A 199 2.44 15.63 -10.10
N PHE A 200 2.80 14.34 -10.05
CA PHE A 200 1.92 13.31 -9.49
C PHE A 200 1.65 13.49 -8.01
N PHE A 201 2.64 13.93 -7.23
CA PHE A 201 2.42 14.29 -5.84
C PHE A 201 1.45 15.47 -5.71
N SER A 202 1.53 16.47 -6.61
CA SER A 202 0.58 17.58 -6.62
C SER A 202 -0.84 17.15 -6.99
N LEU A 203 -1.01 16.20 -7.93
CA LEU A 203 -2.32 15.62 -8.23
C LEU A 203 -2.91 14.95 -6.98
N TRP A 204 -2.12 14.13 -6.28
CA TRP A 204 -2.57 13.52 -5.03
C TRP A 204 -3.01 14.54 -3.96
N ILE A 205 -2.29 15.65 -3.81
CA ILE A 205 -2.70 16.74 -2.91
C ILE A 205 -4.01 17.39 -3.37
N VAL A 206 -4.18 17.59 -4.68
CA VAL A 206 -5.43 18.11 -5.26
C VAL A 206 -6.59 17.14 -4.98
N TYR A 207 -6.41 15.84 -5.18
CA TYR A 207 -7.38 14.81 -4.83
C TYR A 207 -7.83 14.91 -3.36
N LEU A 208 -6.87 14.97 -2.44
CA LEU A 208 -7.16 15.06 -1.01
C LEU A 208 -7.90 16.35 -0.66
N LEU A 209 -7.46 17.49 -1.21
CA LEU A 209 -8.06 18.79 -0.93
C LEU A 209 -9.49 18.86 -1.47
N ILE A 210 -9.70 18.52 -2.74
CA ILE A 210 -11.02 18.61 -3.37
C ILE A 210 -11.99 17.59 -2.75
N SER A 211 -11.56 16.35 -2.49
CA SER A 211 -12.39 15.35 -1.80
C SER A 211 -12.75 15.79 -0.38
N SER A 212 -11.82 16.44 0.33
CA SER A 212 -12.11 16.97 1.67
C SER A 212 -13.09 18.14 1.61
N LEU A 213 -12.92 19.08 0.68
CA LEU A 213 -13.82 20.22 0.53
C LEU A 213 -15.26 19.79 0.21
N GLU A 214 -15.42 18.77 -0.64
CA GLU A 214 -16.73 18.18 -0.90
C GLU A 214 -17.28 17.46 0.34
N ALA A 215 -16.45 16.68 1.04
CA ALA A 215 -16.86 16.02 2.25
C ALA A 215 -17.34 17.01 3.32
N TYR A 216 -16.76 18.20 3.43
CA TYR A 216 -17.20 19.27 4.33
C TYR A 216 -18.38 20.12 3.80
N GLY A 217 -18.89 19.83 2.60
CA GLY A 217 -20.01 20.55 1.98
C GLY A 217 -19.65 21.95 1.49
N ILE A 218 -18.36 22.27 1.35
CA ILE A 218 -17.88 23.55 0.80
C ILE A 218 -18.07 23.55 -0.72
N ILE A 219 -17.81 22.41 -1.36
CA ILE A 219 -18.09 22.17 -2.77
C ILE A 219 -19.25 21.20 -2.86
N LYS A 220 -20.17 21.45 -3.80
CA LYS A 220 -21.28 20.55 -4.06
C LYS A 220 -20.81 19.41 -4.97
N GLY A 221 -20.85 18.18 -4.45
CA GLY A 221 -20.74 16.97 -5.26
C GLY A 221 -21.92 16.84 -6.24
N PHE A 222 -21.79 15.95 -7.21
CA PHE A 222 -22.83 15.65 -8.20
C PHE A 222 -23.49 14.30 -7.91
#